data_AF-A0A1M7MX01-F1
#
_entry.id   AF-A0A1M7MX01-F1
#
_cell.length_a   1.000
_cell.length_b   1.000
_cell.length_c   1.000
_cell.angle_alpha   90.00
_cell.angle_beta   90.00
_cell.angle_gamma   90.00
#
_symmetry.space_group_name_H-M   'P 1'
#
loop_
_entity.id
_entity.type
_entity.pdbx_description
1 polymer ?
#
loop_
_entity_poly.entity_id
_entity_poly.type
_entity_poly.pdbx_seq_one_letter_code
_entity_poly.pdbx_strand_id
1 'polypeptide(L)'
;MGYVTWWAVVSSGCAPVLLIGGSTTAAVLEGPSYNPVHQTISVLAAGGPSGYWVLTGMLIALGVCHLATACGLRAARLAGRLALGAGGVSAMVLAFFPAPKTGGSFSHGSVVAVGFSLLALWPVLAAWPVLTRDRWPLAPGNRVAAGARLATGSPGAADPQATAGPRLAPDPPLAAGPQVPPGPQQAAAPDPEAATAPEGAPDPGPAPDLEAAPGSAGATAPPALPPWGLRRLPSLAATTLMALGAAWFLVEIQVNGAAGVAERVLTIVQSLWPVVVVLSCLHHARRTPA
;
A
#
# COMPACT_ATOMS: atom_id res chain seq x y z
N MET A 1 -5.86 -16.21 -4.99
CA MET A 1 -6.97 -15.48 -4.36
C MET A 1 -6.49 -14.07 -4.01
N GLY A 2 -7.20 -13.06 -4.51
CA GLY A 2 -6.70 -11.69 -4.68
C GLY A 2 -6.34 -10.94 -3.39
N TYR A 3 -5.47 -9.95 -3.56
CA TYR A 3 -4.98 -9.00 -2.54
C TYR A 3 -6.09 -8.33 -1.69
N VAL A 4 -7.35 -8.35 -2.17
CA VAL A 4 -8.54 -7.83 -1.52
C VAL A 4 -9.72 -8.78 -1.78
N THR A 5 -10.55 -9.01 -0.76
CA THR A 5 -11.81 -9.75 -0.90
C THR A 5 -12.93 -8.87 -1.45
N TRP A 6 -13.90 -9.44 -2.19
CA TRP A 6 -15.00 -8.66 -2.79
C TRP A 6 -15.81 -7.87 -1.75
N TRP A 7 -16.03 -8.45 -0.57
CA TRP A 7 -16.77 -7.83 0.51
C TRP A 7 -16.02 -6.65 1.15
N ALA A 8 -14.68 -6.59 1.05
CA ALA A 8 -13.91 -5.41 1.48
C ALA A 8 -14.11 -4.22 0.54
N VAL A 9 -14.40 -4.47 -0.74
CA VAL A 9 -14.77 -3.44 -1.71
C VAL A 9 -16.11 -2.84 -1.34
N VAL A 10 -17.09 -3.71 -1.07
CA VAL A 10 -18.42 -3.29 -0.65
C VAL A 10 -18.35 -2.54 0.68
N SER A 11 -17.71 -3.10 1.71
CA SER A 11 -17.65 -2.48 3.03
C SER A 11 -16.89 -1.15 3.03
N SER A 12 -15.78 -1.05 2.31
CA SER A 12 -15.04 0.22 2.21
C SER A 12 -15.85 1.28 1.48
N GLY A 13 -16.55 0.94 0.38
CA GLY A 13 -17.41 1.86 -0.35
C GLY A 13 -18.66 2.29 0.44
N CYS A 14 -19.24 1.39 1.25
CA CYS A 14 -20.38 1.70 2.10
C CYS A 14 -20.03 2.71 3.22
N ALA A 15 -18.80 2.68 3.76
CA ALA A 15 -18.41 3.56 4.87
C ALA A 15 -18.65 5.07 4.63
N PRO A 16 -18.11 5.70 3.56
CA PRO A 16 -18.36 7.12 3.30
C PRO A 16 -19.83 7.41 2.98
N VAL A 17 -20.53 6.49 2.30
CA VAL A 17 -21.95 6.65 1.96
C VAL A 17 -22.81 6.65 3.22
N LEU A 18 -22.56 5.71 4.14
CA LEU A 18 -23.23 5.64 5.44
C LEU A 18 -22.92 6.88 6.28
N LEU A 19 -21.66 7.33 6.31
CA LEU A 19 -21.26 8.52 7.05
C LEU A 19 -21.99 9.77 6.54
N ILE A 20 -21.94 10.04 5.23
CA ILE A 20 -22.56 11.23 4.65
C ILE A 20 -24.08 11.14 4.73
N GLY A 21 -24.66 10.01 4.29
CA GLY A 21 -26.10 9.79 4.29
C GLY A 21 -26.69 9.80 5.70
N GLY A 22 -26.12 9.01 6.62
CA GLY A 22 -26.61 8.88 7.99
C GLY A 22 -26.49 10.17 8.78
N SER A 23 -25.38 10.91 8.66
CA SER A 23 -25.24 12.21 9.34
C SER A 23 -26.18 13.27 8.76
N THR A 24 -26.41 13.27 7.45
CA THR A 24 -27.36 14.19 6.80
C THR A 24 -28.79 13.86 7.19
N THR A 25 -29.20 12.59 7.17
CA THR A 25 -30.52 12.15 7.62
C THR A 25 -30.74 12.47 9.09
N ALA A 26 -29.76 12.20 9.96
CA ALA A 26 -29.85 12.53 11.37
C ALA A 26 -30.01 14.05 11.60
N ALA A 27 -29.27 14.88 10.85
CA ALA A 27 -29.40 16.34 10.92
C ALA A 27 -30.79 16.84 10.49
N VAL A 28 -31.34 16.29 9.40
CA VAL A 28 -32.70 16.62 8.93
C VAL A 28 -33.76 16.23 9.95
N LEU A 29 -33.60 15.06 10.59
CA LEU A 29 -34.54 14.55 11.60
C LEU A 29 -34.48 15.31 12.92
N GLU A 30 -33.31 15.84 13.30
CA GLU A 30 -33.16 16.69 14.49
C GLU A 30 -33.78 18.08 14.23
N GLY A 31 -33.71 18.58 13.00
CA GLY A 31 -34.38 19.81 12.59
C GLY A 31 -33.65 21.10 12.99
N PRO A 32 -34.36 22.24 13.12
CA PRO A 32 -33.74 23.57 13.28
C PRO A 32 -32.93 23.77 14.56
N SER A 33 -33.10 22.90 15.57
CA SER A 33 -32.29 22.93 16.80
C SER A 33 -30.84 22.50 16.58
N TYR A 34 -30.54 21.88 15.42
CA TYR A 34 -29.21 21.47 15.04
C TYR A 34 -28.56 22.45 14.07
N ASN A 35 -27.40 22.98 14.43
CA ASN A 35 -26.58 23.83 13.57
C ASN A 35 -25.35 23.05 13.05
N PRO A 36 -25.34 22.61 11.77
CA PRO A 36 -24.26 21.78 11.23
C PRO A 36 -22.91 22.50 11.10
N VAL A 37 -22.87 23.83 11.19
CA VAL A 37 -21.62 24.60 11.13
C VAL A 37 -20.89 24.50 12.46
N HIS A 38 -21.58 24.74 13.57
CA HIS A 38 -20.98 24.82 14.90
C HIS A 38 -21.08 23.52 15.70
N GLN A 39 -22.14 22.72 15.48
CA GLN A 39 -22.35 21.47 16.20
C GLN A 39 -21.81 20.28 15.44
N THR A 40 -21.08 19.44 16.16
CA THR A 40 -20.53 18.18 15.66
C THR A 40 -21.66 17.24 15.23
N ILE A 41 -21.39 16.40 14.24
CA ILE A 41 -22.18 15.21 13.91
C ILE A 41 -22.43 14.41 15.18
N SER A 42 -21.42 14.23 16.03
CA SER A 42 -21.52 13.46 17.27
C SER A 42 -22.58 13.97 18.26
N VAL A 43 -22.94 15.26 18.23
CA VAL A 43 -24.05 15.85 19.02
C VAL A 43 -25.40 15.27 18.61
N LEU A 44 -25.57 14.77 17.39
CA LEU A 44 -26.82 14.12 16.97
C LEU A 44 -27.07 12.80 17.72
N ALA A 45 -26.04 12.24 18.40
CA ALA A 45 -26.19 11.10 19.29
C ALA A 45 -26.54 11.49 20.74
N ALA A 46 -26.64 12.79 21.08
CA ALA A 46 -26.84 13.28 22.45
C ALA A 46 -28.22 12.98 23.08
N GLY A 47 -29.06 12.16 22.45
CA GLY A 47 -30.42 11.82 22.88
C GLY A 47 -31.49 12.77 22.32
N GLY A 48 -32.52 12.19 21.71
CA GLY A 48 -33.63 12.88 21.05
C GLY A 48 -34.50 11.85 20.32
N PRO A 49 -35.77 12.13 19.99
CA PRO A 49 -36.67 11.12 19.44
C PRO A 49 -36.20 10.55 18.08
N SER A 50 -35.49 11.35 17.27
CA SER A 50 -35.33 11.08 15.84
C SER A 50 -33.87 10.98 15.37
N GLY A 51 -33.04 12.01 15.59
CA GLY A 51 -31.64 12.03 15.12
C GLY A 51 -30.74 10.98 15.80
N TYR A 52 -31.03 10.69 17.07
CA TYR A 52 -30.28 9.77 17.92
C TYR A 52 -30.13 8.37 17.33
N TRP A 53 -31.25 7.75 16.95
CA TRP A 53 -31.27 6.37 16.47
C TRP A 53 -30.56 6.24 15.12
N VAL A 54 -30.72 7.23 14.25
CA VAL A 54 -30.05 7.26 12.95
C VAL A 54 -28.56 7.41 13.10
N LEU A 55 -28.07 8.35 13.93
CA LEU A 55 -26.63 8.50 14.12
C LEU A 55 -26.02 7.29 14.82
N THR A 56 -26.68 6.75 15.84
CA THR A 56 -26.18 5.58 16.58
C THR A 56 -26.08 4.35 15.68
N GLY A 57 -27.14 4.06 14.89
CA GLY A 57 -27.13 3.00 13.90
C GLY A 57 -26.05 3.21 12.83
N MET A 58 -25.86 4.46 12.38
CA MET A 58 -24.81 4.84 11.43
C MET A 58 -23.41 4.57 12.00
N LEU A 59 -23.11 4.98 13.24
CA LEU A 59 -21.81 4.77 13.89
C LEU A 59 -21.49 3.27 14.03
N ILE A 60 -22.48 2.47 14.41
CA ILE A 60 -22.34 1.00 14.48
C ILE A 60 -22.05 0.42 13.09
N ALA A 61 -22.85 0.77 12.08
CA ALA A 61 -22.68 0.28 10.71
C ALA A 61 -21.34 0.72 10.11
N LEU A 62 -20.92 1.96 10.36
CA LEU A 62 -19.63 2.51 9.96
C LEU A 62 -18.48 1.73 10.61
N GLY A 63 -18.58 1.44 11.91
CA GLY A 63 -17.59 0.66 12.65
C GLY A 63 -17.45 -0.77 12.11
N VAL A 64 -18.59 -1.43 11.83
CA VAL A 64 -18.64 -2.75 11.18
C VAL A 64 -17.98 -2.69 9.79
N CYS A 65 -18.24 -1.64 9.01
CA CYS A 65 -17.61 -1.45 7.69
C CYS A 65 -16.09 -1.33 7.80
N HIS A 66 -15.57 -0.59 8.78
CA HIS A 66 -14.12 -0.47 9.00
C HIS A 66 -13.50 -1.79 9.45
N LEU A 67 -14.15 -2.52 10.37
CA LEU A 67 -13.68 -3.82 10.84
C LEU A 67 -13.69 -4.87 9.71
N ALA A 68 -14.74 -4.90 8.90
CA ALA A 68 -14.81 -5.72 7.72
C ALA A 68 -13.66 -5.36 6.76
N THR A 69 -13.51 -4.10 6.40
CA THR A 69 -12.44 -3.65 5.50
C THR A 69 -11.05 -4.06 6.01
N ALA A 70 -10.79 -3.93 7.31
CA ALA A 70 -9.56 -4.39 7.94
C ALA A 70 -9.33 -5.91 7.81
N CYS A 71 -10.38 -6.71 8.00
CA CYS A 71 -10.31 -8.16 7.85
C CYS A 71 -10.06 -8.59 6.39
N GLY A 72 -10.62 -7.88 5.41
CA GLY A 72 -10.55 -8.24 3.99
C GLY A 72 -9.37 -7.67 3.22
N LEU A 73 -8.72 -6.62 3.74
CA LEU A 73 -7.52 -6.01 3.15
C LEU A 73 -6.24 -6.80 3.52
N ARG A 74 -6.08 -8.00 2.94
CA ARG A 74 -4.97 -8.91 3.23
C ARG A 74 -3.59 -8.41 2.78
N ALA A 75 -3.56 -7.49 1.80
CA ALA A 75 -2.32 -6.87 1.31
C ALA A 75 -1.69 -5.87 2.29
N ALA A 76 -2.48 -5.30 3.21
CA ALA A 76 -1.97 -4.39 4.23
C ALA A 76 -1.24 -5.15 5.33
N ARG A 77 -0.22 -4.52 5.92
CA ARG A 77 0.47 -5.05 7.11
C ARG A 77 -0.52 -5.24 8.25
N LEU A 78 -0.28 -6.27 9.09
CA LEU A 78 -1.14 -6.58 10.24
C LEU A 78 -1.34 -5.36 11.16
N ALA A 79 -0.29 -4.60 11.44
CA ALA A 79 -0.38 -3.39 12.28
C ALA A 79 -1.40 -2.37 11.74
N GLY A 80 -1.40 -2.10 10.43
CA GLY A 80 -2.39 -1.22 9.82
C GLY A 80 -3.81 -1.78 9.84
N ARG A 81 -3.97 -3.10 9.66
CA ARG A 81 -5.28 -3.77 9.77
C ARG A 81 -5.83 -3.67 11.20
N LEU A 82 -4.99 -3.93 12.20
CA LEU A 82 -5.37 -3.80 13.61
C LEU A 82 -5.75 -2.36 13.96
N ALA A 83 -4.99 -1.37 13.48
CA ALA A 83 -5.32 0.04 13.70
C ALA A 83 -6.65 0.43 13.05
N LEU A 84 -6.90 0.02 11.79
CA LEU A 84 -8.16 0.27 11.09
C LEU A 84 -9.35 -0.42 11.81
N GLY A 85 -9.19 -1.68 12.19
CA GLY A 85 -10.20 -2.44 12.92
C GLY A 85 -10.50 -1.83 14.30
N ALA A 86 -9.47 -1.44 15.03
CA ALA A 86 -9.61 -0.76 16.32
C ALA A 86 -10.28 0.62 16.17
N GLY A 87 -10.00 1.36 15.10
CA GLY A 87 -10.74 2.59 14.77
C GLY A 87 -12.23 2.32 14.53
N GLY A 88 -12.56 1.23 13.83
CA GLY A 88 -13.93 0.77 13.66
C GLY A 88 -14.63 0.40 14.97
N VAL A 89 -13.93 -0.33 15.85
CA VAL A 89 -14.43 -0.64 17.21
C VAL A 89 -14.65 0.64 18.02
N SER A 90 -13.72 1.60 17.94
CA SER A 90 -13.87 2.90 18.60
C SER A 90 -15.12 3.64 18.14
N ALA A 91 -15.46 3.60 16.84
CA ALA A 91 -16.69 4.18 16.32
C ALA A 91 -17.95 3.50 16.88
N MET A 92 -17.93 2.17 17.06
CA MET A 92 -19.02 1.46 17.73
C MET A 92 -19.13 1.84 19.21
N VAL A 93 -17.99 2.04 19.88
CA VAL A 93 -17.96 2.45 21.30
C VAL A 93 -18.59 3.83 21.52
N LEU A 94 -18.52 4.74 20.54
CA LEU A 94 -19.19 6.05 20.61
C LEU A 94 -20.71 5.94 20.79
N ALA A 95 -21.34 4.83 20.40
CA ALA A 95 -22.77 4.58 20.65
C ALA A 95 -23.11 4.54 22.15
N PHE A 96 -22.15 4.13 23.00
CA PHE A 96 -22.31 4.06 24.45
C PHE A 96 -21.91 5.35 25.17
N PHE A 97 -21.12 6.21 24.49
CA PHE A 97 -20.63 7.48 25.02
C PHE A 97 -21.05 8.64 24.10
N PRO A 98 -22.36 8.95 24.03
CA PRO A 98 -22.85 10.03 23.18
C PRO A 98 -22.28 11.38 23.61
N ALA A 99 -22.09 12.28 22.63
CA ALA A 99 -21.68 13.65 22.95
C ALA A 99 -22.80 14.36 23.73
N PRO A 100 -22.48 15.25 24.69
CA PRO A 100 -23.50 16.09 25.32
C PRO A 100 -24.00 17.17 24.34
N LYS A 101 -25.24 17.65 24.52
CA LYS A 101 -25.81 18.75 23.71
C LYS A 101 -25.12 20.09 23.96
N THR A 102 -24.55 20.28 25.14
CA THR A 102 -23.87 21.50 25.58
C THR A 102 -22.63 21.12 26.39
N GLY A 103 -21.56 21.90 26.25
CA GLY A 103 -20.29 21.65 26.94
C GLY A 103 -19.51 20.45 26.38
N GLY A 104 -18.48 20.02 27.12
CA GLY A 104 -17.61 18.91 26.74
C GLY A 104 -17.82 17.67 27.61
N SER A 105 -17.49 16.49 27.06
CA SER A 105 -17.45 15.22 27.80
C SER A 105 -16.08 14.57 27.65
N PHE A 106 -15.44 14.25 28.78
CA PHE A 106 -14.12 13.62 28.78
C PHE A 106 -14.17 12.19 28.22
N SER A 107 -15.21 11.41 28.54
CA SER A 107 -15.36 10.03 28.05
C SER A 107 -15.58 10.00 26.54
N HIS A 108 -16.51 10.81 26.03
CA HIS A 108 -16.75 10.97 24.60
C HIS A 108 -15.49 11.45 23.88
N GLY A 109 -14.88 12.53 24.37
CA GLY A 109 -13.69 13.12 23.78
C GLY A 109 -12.50 12.14 23.73
N SER A 110 -12.31 11.33 24.76
CA SER A 110 -11.25 10.31 24.79
C SER A 110 -11.47 9.23 23.73
N VAL A 111 -12.71 8.73 23.58
CA VAL A 111 -13.05 7.72 22.55
C VAL A 111 -12.88 8.30 21.15
N VAL A 112 -13.32 9.54 20.91
CA VAL A 112 -13.12 10.23 19.62
C VAL A 112 -11.63 10.39 19.33
N ALA A 113 -10.84 10.85 20.30
CA ALA A 113 -9.40 11.05 20.14
C ALA A 113 -8.68 9.74 19.79
N VAL A 114 -9.00 8.64 20.48
CA VAL A 114 -8.46 7.31 20.18
C VAL A 114 -8.87 6.86 18.77
N GLY A 115 -10.15 6.95 18.43
CA GLY A 115 -10.67 6.55 17.13
C GLY A 115 -10.03 7.34 15.98
N PHE A 116 -9.99 8.66 16.07
CA PHE A 116 -9.36 9.52 15.06
C PHE A 116 -7.85 9.30 14.97
N SER A 117 -7.16 9.05 16.07
CA SER A 117 -5.72 8.74 16.05
C SER A 117 -5.44 7.42 15.35
N LEU A 118 -6.23 6.38 15.65
CA LEU A 118 -6.13 5.09 14.98
C LEU A 118 -6.42 5.19 13.47
N LEU A 119 -7.48 5.94 13.10
CA LEU A 119 -7.84 6.21 11.71
C LEU A 119 -6.85 7.14 11.01
N ALA A 120 -6.09 7.97 11.72
CA ALA A 120 -5.00 8.76 11.15
C ALA A 120 -3.72 7.93 10.96
N LEU A 121 -3.40 7.02 11.89
CA LEU A 121 -2.15 6.26 11.90
C LEU A 121 -2.19 4.98 11.06
N TRP A 122 -3.36 4.38 10.83
CA TRP A 122 -3.44 3.14 10.07
C TRP A 122 -2.81 3.18 8.66
N PRO A 123 -2.81 4.30 7.88
CA PRO A 123 -2.19 4.35 6.56
C PRO A 123 -0.70 4.02 6.64
N VAL A 124 0.04 4.72 7.51
CA VAL A 124 1.48 4.52 7.66
C VAL A 124 1.81 3.15 8.26
N LEU A 125 0.95 2.64 9.15
CA LEU A 125 1.09 1.30 9.73
C LEU A 125 0.78 0.17 8.72
N ALA A 126 -0.09 0.44 7.73
CA ALA A 126 -0.43 -0.48 6.64
C ALA A 126 0.65 -0.49 5.54
N ALA A 127 1.38 0.61 5.38
CA ALA A 127 2.33 0.84 4.30
C ALA A 127 3.58 -0.04 4.37
N TRP A 128 4.08 -0.43 3.19
CA TRP A 128 5.31 -1.20 3.08
C TRP A 128 6.54 -0.31 2.88
N PRO A 129 7.64 -0.54 3.61
CA PRO A 129 8.90 0.14 3.37
C PRO A 129 9.40 -0.05 1.95
N VAL A 130 9.76 1.07 1.29
CA VAL A 130 10.52 1.05 0.03
C VAL A 130 11.84 0.29 0.18
N LEU A 131 12.41 0.26 1.39
CA LEU A 131 13.68 -0.41 1.71
C LEU A 131 13.54 -1.92 1.96
N THR A 132 12.35 -2.46 2.22
CA THR A 132 12.17 -3.93 2.38
C THR A 132 11.91 -4.56 1.02
N ARG A 133 12.97 -4.63 0.19
CA ARG A 133 12.97 -5.26 -1.13
C ARG A 133 12.56 -6.75 -1.10
N ASP A 134 12.76 -7.43 0.03
CA ASP A 134 12.72 -8.91 0.05
C ASP A 134 11.46 -9.51 0.69
N ARG A 135 10.53 -8.67 1.16
CA ARG A 135 9.43 -9.11 2.05
C ARG A 135 8.01 -8.81 1.57
N TRP A 136 7.82 -8.14 0.44
CA TRP A 136 6.50 -8.16 -0.18
C TRP A 136 6.17 -9.62 -0.52
N PRO A 137 5.06 -10.18 -0.04
CA PRO A 137 4.70 -11.55 -0.33
C PRO A 137 4.32 -11.66 -1.81
N LEU A 138 5.33 -11.85 -2.67
CA LEU A 138 5.13 -12.50 -3.94
C LEU A 138 4.48 -13.85 -3.62
N ALA A 139 3.36 -14.14 -4.28
CA ALA A 139 2.59 -15.35 -4.12
C ALA A 139 3.45 -16.63 -4.27
N PRO A 140 3.05 -17.77 -3.67
CA PRO A 140 3.84 -19.00 -3.67
C PRO A 140 3.90 -19.67 -5.05
N GLY A 141 5.11 -20.06 -5.47
CA GLY A 141 5.42 -20.90 -6.65
C GLY A 141 6.32 -20.16 -7.64
N ASN A 142 7.65 -20.33 -7.70
CA ASN A 142 8.44 -21.54 -7.55
C ASN A 142 9.59 -21.33 -6.55
N ARG A 143 9.48 -21.93 -5.36
CA ARG A 143 10.63 -22.20 -4.48
C ARG A 143 10.96 -23.70 -4.43
N VAL A 144 10.79 -24.40 -5.55
CA VAL A 144 11.29 -25.78 -5.70
C VAL A 144 12.47 -25.73 -6.68
N ALA A 145 13.64 -25.30 -6.20
CA ALA A 145 14.91 -25.52 -6.92
C ALA A 145 16.16 -25.20 -6.08
N ALA A 146 16.06 -24.43 -4.99
CA ALA A 146 17.24 -23.99 -4.25
C ALA A 146 17.24 -24.54 -2.81
N GLY A 147 17.87 -25.70 -2.61
CA GLY A 147 18.26 -26.13 -1.27
C GLY A 147 17.98 -27.58 -0.89
N ALA A 148 18.33 -28.56 -1.73
CA ALA A 148 18.47 -29.95 -1.30
C ALA A 148 19.51 -30.71 -2.14
N ARG A 149 20.76 -30.23 -2.15
CA ARG A 149 21.94 -31.08 -2.35
C ARG A 149 22.96 -30.76 -1.27
N LEU A 150 22.57 -31.00 -0.02
CA LEU A 150 23.55 -31.25 1.03
C LEU A 150 23.84 -32.74 0.97
N ALA A 151 25.03 -33.04 0.45
CA ALA A 151 25.62 -34.36 0.46
C ALA A 151 25.69 -34.88 1.90
N THR A 152 24.87 -35.87 2.23
CA THR A 152 25.12 -36.74 3.38
C THR A 152 26.10 -37.81 2.93
N GLY A 153 27.40 -37.53 3.03
CA GLY A 153 28.42 -38.56 3.04
C GLY A 153 28.30 -39.36 4.34
N SER A 154 28.02 -40.65 4.23
CA SER A 154 28.16 -41.60 5.34
C SER A 154 29.62 -42.08 5.41
N PRO A 155 30.22 -42.22 6.60
CA PRO A 155 31.56 -42.78 6.74
C PRO A 155 31.53 -44.30 6.59
N GLY A 156 32.31 -44.79 5.62
CA GLY A 156 32.52 -46.21 5.34
C GLY A 156 33.41 -46.88 6.38
N ALA A 157 33.10 -48.15 6.60
CA ALA A 157 33.86 -49.11 7.39
C ALA A 157 35.28 -49.31 6.86
N ALA A 158 36.18 -49.62 7.78
CA ALA A 158 37.58 -49.94 7.55
C ALA A 158 37.75 -51.30 6.86
N ASP A 159 38.71 -51.39 5.94
CA ASP A 159 39.61 -52.55 5.81
C ASP A 159 40.96 -52.10 5.21
N PRO A 160 42.12 -52.73 5.57
CA PRO A 160 43.45 -52.21 5.30
C PRO A 160 44.17 -52.89 4.12
N GLN A 161 45.34 -52.35 3.79
CA GLN A 161 46.36 -52.79 2.81
C GLN A 161 46.24 -52.27 1.37
N ALA A 162 47.12 -51.34 0.99
CA ALA A 162 48.21 -51.61 0.05
C ALA A 162 49.06 -50.34 -0.23
N THR A 163 50.34 -50.46 0.11
CA THR A 163 51.56 -49.83 -0.44
C THR A 163 51.47 -48.95 -1.71
N ALA A 164 52.07 -47.75 -1.67
CA ALA A 164 53.26 -47.34 -2.47
C ALA A 164 53.30 -45.85 -2.89
N GLY A 165 54.39 -45.15 -2.50
CA GLY A 165 55.12 -44.18 -3.34
C GLY A 165 54.69 -42.70 -3.36
N PRO A 166 55.60 -41.72 -3.17
CA PRO A 166 55.30 -40.29 -3.25
C PRO A 166 55.42 -39.78 -4.71
N ARG A 167 54.52 -38.88 -5.14
CA ARG A 167 54.68 -38.11 -6.38
C ARG A 167 54.51 -36.61 -6.18
N LEU A 168 55.47 -35.91 -6.76
CA LEU A 168 55.74 -34.48 -6.82
C LEU A 168 54.56 -33.62 -7.30
N ALA A 169 54.49 -32.40 -6.76
CA ALA A 169 53.69 -31.28 -7.28
C ALA A 169 54.33 -30.67 -8.55
N PRO A 170 53.53 -30.12 -9.48
CA PRO A 170 54.00 -29.19 -10.49
C PRO A 170 53.70 -27.72 -10.12
N ASP A 171 54.66 -26.84 -10.43
CA ASP A 171 54.63 -25.38 -10.28
C ASP A 171 53.62 -24.65 -11.21
N PRO A 172 53.17 -23.43 -10.85
CA PRO A 172 52.34 -22.58 -11.72
C PRO A 172 53.18 -21.66 -12.64
N PRO A 173 52.73 -21.35 -13.87
CA PRO A 173 53.40 -20.36 -14.70
C PRO A 173 52.89 -18.92 -14.52
N LEU A 174 53.83 -18.03 -14.84
CA LEU A 174 53.93 -16.59 -14.64
C LEU A 174 52.82 -15.69 -15.23
N ALA A 175 52.68 -14.55 -14.56
CA ALA A 175 51.91 -13.38 -14.94
C ALA A 175 52.40 -12.71 -16.24
N ALA A 176 51.44 -12.29 -17.08
CA ALA A 176 51.66 -11.40 -18.22
C ALA A 176 51.20 -9.97 -17.87
N GLY A 177 52.00 -8.98 -18.29
CA GLY A 177 51.91 -7.57 -17.90
C GLY A 177 50.77 -6.75 -18.55
N PRO A 178 50.71 -5.44 -18.24
CA PRO A 178 49.55 -4.59 -18.53
C PRO A 178 49.53 -4.10 -19.98
N GLN A 179 48.36 -4.15 -20.64
CA GLN A 179 48.14 -3.50 -21.94
C GLN A 179 47.43 -2.14 -21.78
N VAL A 180 47.91 -1.17 -22.57
CA VAL A 180 47.50 0.24 -22.62
C VAL A 180 46.33 0.42 -23.60
N PRO A 181 45.27 1.18 -23.26
CA PRO A 181 44.16 1.43 -24.18
C PRO A 181 44.43 2.59 -25.15
N PRO A 182 43.99 2.53 -26.42
CA PRO A 182 44.02 3.67 -27.34
C PRO A 182 42.83 4.62 -27.10
N GLY A 183 43.08 5.92 -27.34
CA GLY A 183 42.14 7.02 -27.14
C GLY A 183 41.08 7.20 -28.24
N PRO A 184 40.15 8.16 -28.06
CA PRO A 184 38.98 8.32 -28.92
C PRO A 184 39.27 9.16 -30.18
N GLN A 185 38.89 8.65 -31.36
CA GLN A 185 38.86 9.40 -32.61
C GLN A 185 37.48 10.02 -32.86
N GLN A 186 37.46 11.35 -33.01
CA GLN A 186 36.34 12.13 -33.54
C GLN A 186 36.42 12.23 -35.07
N ALA A 187 35.30 12.03 -35.76
CA ALA A 187 35.04 12.51 -37.12
C ALA A 187 33.51 12.72 -37.21
N ALA A 188 32.99 13.94 -37.16
CA ALA A 188 32.89 14.92 -38.24
C ALA A 188 31.97 14.45 -39.37
N ALA A 189 30.75 14.99 -39.39
CA ALA A 189 29.74 14.85 -40.43
C ALA A 189 30.13 15.60 -41.72
N PRO A 190 29.51 15.21 -42.84
CA PRO A 190 29.02 16.24 -43.77
C PRO A 190 27.56 16.02 -44.22
N ASP A 191 27.03 17.13 -44.72
CA ASP A 191 25.65 17.52 -45.00
C ASP A 191 24.87 16.77 -46.10
N PRO A 192 23.54 16.99 -46.19
CA PRO A 192 22.61 16.27 -47.05
C PRO A 192 22.24 17.06 -48.31
N GLU A 193 22.41 16.51 -49.51
CA GLU A 193 21.54 16.80 -50.66
C GLU A 193 21.85 15.94 -51.89
N ALA A 194 20.88 15.93 -52.81
CA ALA A 194 20.90 15.40 -54.18
C ALA A 194 20.34 13.97 -54.39
N ALA A 195 19.07 13.99 -54.80
CA ALA A 195 18.30 12.93 -55.44
C ALA A 195 18.96 12.36 -56.70
N THR A 196 18.72 11.07 -56.97
CA THR A 196 18.17 10.50 -58.23
C THR A 196 18.36 8.98 -58.24
N ALA A 197 17.28 8.22 -58.39
CA ALA A 197 17.33 6.83 -58.87
C ALA A 197 17.35 6.87 -60.41
N PRO A 198 18.03 5.92 -61.09
CA PRO A 198 17.32 4.70 -61.48
C PRO A 198 18.17 3.41 -61.57
N GLU A 199 17.47 2.29 -61.36
CA GLU A 199 17.53 1.06 -62.15
C GLU A 199 18.86 0.28 -62.25
N GLY A 200 18.91 -0.82 -61.49
CA GLY A 200 19.94 -1.86 -61.58
C GLY A 200 19.94 -2.67 -60.30
N ALA A 201 19.01 -3.62 -60.17
CA ALA A 201 18.97 -4.54 -59.04
C ALA A 201 19.79 -5.80 -59.38
N PRO A 202 20.94 -6.04 -58.72
CA PRO A 202 21.52 -7.37 -58.65
C PRO A 202 20.81 -8.13 -57.52
N ASP A 203 20.56 -9.41 -57.79
CA ASP A 203 20.05 -10.44 -56.88
C ASP A 203 20.58 -10.29 -55.43
N PRO A 204 19.72 -10.24 -54.39
CA PRO A 204 20.22 -10.21 -53.02
C PRO A 204 20.84 -11.57 -52.69
N GLY A 205 22.17 -11.62 -52.58
CA GLY A 205 22.87 -12.76 -52.01
C GLY A 205 22.29 -13.13 -50.62
N PRO A 206 22.44 -14.39 -50.20
CA PRO A 206 21.84 -14.88 -48.96
C PRO A 206 22.26 -13.97 -47.80
N ALA A 207 21.27 -13.56 -47.01
CA ALA A 207 21.47 -12.68 -45.85
C ALA A 207 22.60 -13.24 -44.98
N PRO A 208 23.52 -12.40 -44.46
CA PRO A 208 24.47 -12.86 -43.47
C PRO A 208 23.69 -13.41 -42.28
N ASP A 209 24.07 -14.59 -41.81
CA ASP A 209 23.53 -15.19 -40.61
C ASP A 209 23.56 -14.12 -39.51
N LEU A 210 22.37 -13.69 -39.07
CA LEU A 210 22.19 -12.85 -37.89
C LEU A 210 22.69 -13.70 -36.72
N GLU A 211 23.99 -13.60 -36.47
CA GLU A 211 24.68 -14.12 -35.32
C GLU A 211 23.85 -13.68 -34.10
N ALA A 212 23.21 -14.65 -33.47
CA ALA A 212 22.31 -14.42 -32.35
C ALA A 212 23.06 -13.59 -31.31
N ALA A 213 22.60 -12.34 -31.11
CA ALA A 213 23.18 -11.44 -30.15
C ALA A 213 23.39 -12.18 -28.81
N PRO A 214 24.61 -12.15 -28.25
CA PRO A 214 24.92 -12.93 -27.06
C PRO A 214 24.06 -12.45 -25.89
N GLY A 215 23.19 -13.35 -25.44
CA GLY A 215 22.58 -13.35 -24.11
C GLY A 215 21.90 -12.05 -23.66
N SER A 216 20.59 -11.95 -23.90
CA SER A 216 19.67 -11.22 -23.00
C SER A 216 19.50 -11.93 -21.65
N ALA A 217 20.56 -12.58 -21.17
CA ALA A 217 20.63 -13.22 -19.87
C ALA A 217 20.80 -12.14 -18.81
N GLY A 218 19.69 -11.77 -18.17
CA GLY A 218 19.74 -11.05 -16.89
C GLY A 218 19.31 -9.59 -16.90
N ALA A 219 18.39 -9.17 -17.76
CA ALA A 219 17.57 -7.99 -17.42
C ALA A 219 16.68 -8.37 -16.23
N THR A 220 17.21 -8.25 -15.00
CA THR A 220 16.45 -8.43 -13.77
C THR A 220 15.22 -7.52 -13.86
N ALA A 221 14.04 -8.12 -13.99
CA ALA A 221 12.80 -7.37 -14.03
C ALA A 221 12.76 -6.37 -12.86
N PRO A 222 12.40 -5.10 -13.08
CA PRO A 222 12.37 -4.11 -12.02
C PRO A 222 11.46 -4.61 -10.88
N PRO A 223 11.84 -4.36 -9.61
CA PRO A 223 11.13 -4.92 -8.47
C PRO A 223 9.64 -4.52 -8.51
N ALA A 224 8.76 -5.49 -8.27
CA ALA A 224 7.32 -5.26 -8.23
C ALA A 224 7.00 -4.27 -7.10
N LEU A 225 6.59 -3.05 -7.48
CA LEU A 225 6.22 -2.02 -6.52
C LEU A 225 4.86 -2.37 -5.88
N PRO A 226 4.69 -2.14 -4.57
CA PRO A 226 3.40 -2.36 -3.92
C PRO A 226 2.31 -1.46 -4.52
N PRO A 227 1.03 -1.81 -4.34
CA PRO A 227 -0.11 -0.98 -4.72
C PRO A 227 0.07 0.46 -4.22
N TRP A 228 -0.29 1.45 -5.04
CA TRP A 228 -0.05 2.86 -4.76
C TRP A 228 -0.50 3.29 -3.36
N GLY A 229 -1.69 2.87 -2.93
CA GLY A 229 -2.24 3.20 -1.60
C GLY A 229 -1.47 2.59 -0.42
N LEU A 230 -0.65 1.56 -0.64
CA LEU A 230 0.19 0.92 0.38
C LEU A 230 1.67 1.36 0.30
N ARG A 231 1.98 2.34 -0.56
CA ARG A 231 3.32 2.95 -0.60
C ARG A 231 3.49 3.92 0.56
N ARG A 232 4.73 4.05 1.05
CA ARG A 232 5.07 4.97 2.15
C ARG A 232 4.68 6.42 1.89
N LEU A 233 5.01 6.98 0.72
CA LEU A 233 4.78 8.41 0.46
C LEU A 233 3.28 8.78 0.46
N PRO A 234 2.40 8.10 -0.30
CA PRO A 234 0.96 8.35 -0.22
C PRO A 234 0.38 8.12 1.19
N SER A 235 0.86 7.10 1.89
CA SER A 235 0.38 6.79 3.25
C SER A 235 0.80 7.84 4.28
N LEU A 236 2.01 8.39 4.16
CA LEU A 236 2.46 9.52 4.97
C LEU A 236 1.63 10.77 4.66
N ALA A 237 1.42 11.08 3.39
CA ALA A 237 0.58 12.22 2.99
C ALA A 237 -0.85 12.10 3.54
N ALA A 238 -1.47 10.92 3.45
CA ALA A 238 -2.79 10.66 4.01
C ALA A 238 -2.81 10.79 5.54
N THR A 239 -1.82 10.22 6.24
CA THR A 239 -1.67 10.32 7.69
C THR A 239 -1.54 11.78 8.12
N THR A 240 -0.68 12.56 7.45
CA THR A 240 -0.48 13.98 7.73
C THR A 240 -1.75 14.77 7.47
N LEU A 241 -2.46 14.53 6.36
CA LEU A 241 -3.72 15.19 6.05
C LEU A 241 -4.77 14.94 7.15
N MET A 242 -4.92 13.70 7.59
CA MET A 242 -5.85 13.34 8.67
C MET A 242 -5.43 13.96 10.01
N ALA A 243 -4.13 13.98 10.33
CA ALA A 243 -3.61 14.59 11.54
C ALA A 243 -3.82 16.11 11.56
N LEU A 244 -3.60 16.79 10.43
CA LEU A 244 -3.89 18.22 10.28
C LEU A 244 -5.39 18.51 10.41
N GLY A 245 -6.24 17.68 9.80
CA GLY A 245 -7.70 17.79 9.97
C GLY A 245 -8.14 17.57 11.42
N ALA A 246 -7.53 16.62 12.13
CA ALA A 246 -7.79 16.40 13.56
C ALA A 246 -7.32 17.56 14.43
N ALA A 247 -6.15 18.12 14.15
CA ALA A 247 -5.65 19.32 14.84
C ALA A 247 -6.57 20.52 14.58
N TRP A 248 -7.02 20.71 13.34
CA TRP A 248 -7.98 21.75 12.98
C TRP A 248 -9.31 21.58 13.73
N PHE A 249 -9.88 20.37 13.74
CA PHE A 249 -11.08 20.06 14.50
C PHE A 249 -10.94 20.37 15.99
N LEU A 250 -9.81 20.00 16.60
CA LEU A 250 -9.52 20.31 17.99
C LEU A 250 -9.48 21.82 18.24
N VAL A 251 -8.82 22.58 17.36
CA VAL A 251 -8.78 24.05 17.44
C VAL A 251 -10.19 24.64 17.38
N GLU A 252 -11.01 24.21 16.42
CA GLU A 252 -12.39 24.69 16.27
C GLU A 252 -13.27 24.40 17.50
N ILE A 253 -13.06 23.27 18.17
CA ILE A 253 -13.72 22.98 19.47
C ILE A 253 -13.27 23.98 20.54
N GLN A 254 -11.97 24.27 20.65
CA GLN A 254 -11.46 25.17 21.70
C GLN A 254 -11.92 26.62 21.50
N VAL A 255 -12.05 27.07 20.26
CA VAL A 255 -12.45 28.46 19.94
C VAL A 255 -13.96 28.63 19.72
N ASN A 256 -14.76 27.57 19.91
CA ASN A 256 -16.19 27.54 19.60
C ASN A 256 -16.51 27.99 18.15
N GLY A 257 -15.65 27.61 17.21
CA GLY A 257 -15.75 27.97 15.80
C GLY A 257 -16.62 27.00 15.00
N ALA A 258 -16.20 26.65 13.80
CA ALA A 258 -16.89 25.78 12.87
C ALA A 258 -16.60 24.28 13.11
N ALA A 259 -16.71 23.83 14.37
CA ALA A 259 -16.37 22.46 14.77
C ALA A 259 -17.19 21.40 14.01
N GLY A 260 -18.44 21.71 13.67
CA GLY A 260 -19.29 20.85 12.86
C GLY A 260 -18.80 20.66 11.42
N VAL A 261 -18.19 21.68 10.82
CA VAL A 261 -17.57 21.59 9.50
C VAL A 261 -16.28 20.78 9.57
N ALA A 262 -15.41 21.10 10.53
CA ALA A 262 -14.12 20.43 10.66
C ALA A 262 -14.25 18.92 10.92
N GLU A 263 -15.20 18.50 11.78
CA GLU A 263 -15.46 17.08 12.02
C GLU A 263 -15.94 16.36 10.76
N ARG A 264 -16.86 16.95 9.99
CA ARG A 264 -17.36 16.38 8.73
C ARG A 264 -16.24 16.17 7.73
N VAL A 265 -15.43 17.21 7.50
CA VAL A 265 -14.30 17.13 6.58
C VAL A 265 -13.33 16.04 7.01
N LEU A 266 -12.95 16.03 8.29
CA LEU A 266 -12.04 15.02 8.84
C LEU A 266 -12.57 13.60 8.69
N THR A 267 -13.81 13.35 9.12
CA THR A 267 -14.42 12.02 9.09
C THR A 267 -14.64 11.52 7.65
N ILE A 268 -15.00 12.41 6.72
CA ILE A 268 -15.08 12.08 5.29
C ILE A 268 -13.70 11.66 4.78
N VAL A 269 -12.65 12.45 5.03
CA VAL A 269 -11.28 12.11 4.61
C VAL A 269 -10.83 10.77 5.20
N GLN A 270 -11.10 10.52 6.49
CA GLN A 270 -10.80 9.26 7.17
C GLN A 270 -11.55 8.06 6.53
N SER A 271 -12.82 8.24 6.16
CA SER A 271 -13.63 7.18 5.54
C SER A 271 -13.27 6.88 4.07
N LEU A 272 -12.68 7.85 3.35
CA LEU A 272 -12.33 7.71 1.93
C LEU A 272 -11.02 6.95 1.71
N TRP A 273 -10.05 7.08 2.60
CA TRP A 273 -8.74 6.44 2.41
C TRP A 273 -8.80 4.90 2.31
N PRO A 274 -9.62 4.18 3.12
CA PRO A 274 -9.82 2.73 2.92
C PRO A 274 -10.29 2.37 1.51
N VAL A 275 -11.18 3.17 0.91
CA VAL A 275 -11.64 3.00 -0.48
C VAL A 275 -10.47 3.16 -1.44
N VAL A 276 -9.69 4.22 -1.29
CA VAL A 276 -8.50 4.48 -2.14
C VAL A 276 -7.52 3.31 -2.10
N VAL A 277 -7.24 2.77 -0.90
CA VAL A 277 -6.33 1.63 -0.74
C VAL A 277 -6.90 0.36 -1.39
N VAL A 278 -8.18 0.06 -1.18
CA VAL A 278 -8.86 -1.09 -1.79
C VAL A 278 -8.85 -1.01 -3.31
N LEU A 279 -9.26 0.14 -3.88
CA LEU A 279 -9.25 0.38 -5.32
C LEU A 279 -7.83 0.30 -5.90
N SER A 280 -6.83 0.83 -5.18
CA SER A 280 -5.43 0.73 -5.58
C SER A 280 -4.95 -0.72 -5.69
N CYS A 281 -5.35 -1.58 -4.74
CA CYS A 281 -5.02 -3.00 -4.76
C CYS A 281 -5.76 -3.75 -5.89
N LEU A 282 -7.04 -3.42 -6.15
CA LEU A 282 -7.79 -3.99 -7.28
C LEU A 282 -7.16 -3.62 -8.63
N HIS A 283 -6.78 -2.35 -8.79
CA HIS A 283 -6.15 -1.85 -10.00
C HIS A 283 -4.79 -2.50 -10.25
N HIS A 284 -4.01 -2.69 -9.19
CA HIS A 284 -2.74 -3.42 -9.26
C HIS A 284 -2.94 -4.89 -9.67
N ALA A 285 -3.93 -5.58 -9.10
CA ALA A 285 -4.24 -6.96 -9.47
C ALA A 285 -4.68 -7.10 -10.95
N ARG A 286 -5.40 -6.11 -11.50
CA ARG A 286 -5.81 -6.11 -12.90
C ARG A 286 -4.66 -5.86 -13.89
N ARG A 287 -3.65 -5.07 -13.49
CA ARG A 287 -2.48 -4.75 -14.31
C ARG A 287 -1.42 -5.85 -14.34
N THR A 288 -1.49 -6.79 -13.39
CA THR A 288 -0.56 -7.93 -13.30
C THR A 288 -1.40 -9.21 -13.33
N PRO A 289 -2.01 -9.56 -14.48
CA PRO A 289 -2.63 -10.86 -14.65
C PRO A 289 -1.56 -11.95 -14.50
N ALA A 290 -1.88 -12.98 -13.73
CA ALA A 290 -1.03 -14.12 -13.45
C ALA A 290 -0.76 -14.97 -14.71
#